data_AF-A0A7R9FX61-F1
#
_entry.id   AF-A0A7R9FX61-F1
#
_cell.length_a   1.000
_cell.length_b   1.000
_cell.length_c   1.000
_cell.angle_alpha   90.00
_cell.angle_beta   90.00
_cell.angle_gamma   90.00
#
_symmetry.space_group_name_H-M   'P 1'
#
loop_
_entity.id
_entity.type
_entity.pdbx_description
1 polymer ?
#
loop_
_entity_poly.entity_id
_entity_poly.type
_entity_poly.pdbx_seq_one_letter_code
_entity_poly.pdbx_strand_id
1 'polypeptide(L)'
;RVIFNIVNFSKHKNLFREGMTPLVKSTSRPKQRMPNKYVYYYRSPQHQNHYVLSFAFAFDREEDVYQFAFSYPYSYSKCQVHLDLLEKRQFPHFHRELLATTVQQRRLDLVTITHPNNMPLGSKKQHVVVILSRIHPGESPASYVCQGLIDFLVSSHPIAQVLRDHVVFKIIPMMNPDGVYLGNYRSTLMGFDLNRTWDQISRWAHPTLHAVHTMLTELDQIKDVELDFVLDLHAHSSLLGVFVYGNTYDDVYRYERHIVFPKLLSQNAEDYAASNTMYNRDLNKAGTTRR
;
A
#
# COMPACT_ATOMS: atom_id res chain seq x y z
N ARG A 1 -18.79 24.84 20.66
CA ARG A 1 -17.54 24.44 19.95
C ARG A 1 -16.86 23.38 20.80
N VAL A 2 -16.37 22.31 20.20
CA VAL A 2 -15.69 21.21 20.90
C VAL A 2 -14.22 21.21 20.46
N ILE A 3 -13.31 21.00 21.41
CA ILE A 3 -11.89 20.85 21.14
C ILE A 3 -11.54 19.38 21.39
N PHE A 4 -11.07 18.71 20.35
CA PHE A 4 -10.53 17.36 20.45
C PHE A 4 -9.04 17.45 20.69
N ASN A 5 -8.52 16.63 21.62
CA ASN A 5 -7.09 16.52 21.90
C ASN A 5 -6.67 15.04 21.83
N ILE A 6 -5.82 14.71 20.86
CA ILE A 6 -5.20 13.39 20.76
C ILE A 6 -3.78 13.50 21.32
N VAL A 7 -3.58 13.02 22.54
CA VAL A 7 -2.41 13.33 23.37
C VAL A 7 -1.26 12.32 23.29
N ASN A 8 -1.42 11.24 22.54
CA ASN A 8 -0.50 10.11 22.48
C ASN A 8 0.04 9.83 21.06
N PHE A 9 0.27 10.87 20.26
CA PHE A 9 0.91 10.69 18.95
C PHE A 9 2.36 10.22 19.13
N SER A 10 2.63 8.98 18.74
CA SER A 10 3.92 8.31 18.96
C SER A 10 5.04 8.80 18.04
N LYS A 11 4.73 9.25 16.82
CA LYS A 11 5.73 9.73 15.85
C LYS A 11 6.03 11.20 16.05
N HIS A 12 7.28 11.52 16.41
CA HIS A 12 7.76 12.89 16.53
C HIS A 12 7.66 13.66 15.21
N LYS A 13 8.15 13.12 14.09
CA LYS A 13 8.07 13.76 12.78
C LYS A 13 6.92 13.16 11.96
N ASN A 14 5.92 13.96 11.65
CA ASN A 14 4.85 13.62 10.74
C ASN A 14 4.31 14.87 10.04
N LEU A 15 3.49 14.68 9.01
CA LEU A 15 2.98 15.74 8.14
C LEU A 15 2.01 16.71 8.83
N PHE A 16 1.52 16.45 10.04
CA PHE A 16 0.75 17.47 10.79
C PHE A 16 1.62 18.70 11.11
N ARG A 17 2.95 18.54 11.20
CA ARG A 17 3.91 19.66 11.33
C ARG A 17 4.01 20.49 10.05
N GLU A 18 3.60 19.91 8.92
CA GLU A 18 3.67 20.50 7.58
C GLU A 18 2.25 20.81 7.04
N GLY A 19 1.26 20.98 7.94
CA GLY A 19 -0.07 21.44 7.58
C GLY A 19 -1.05 20.35 7.12
N MET A 20 -0.72 19.06 7.25
CA MET A 20 -1.72 18.00 7.15
C MET A 20 -2.81 18.23 8.21
N THR A 21 -4.07 18.00 7.84
CA THR A 21 -5.21 18.14 8.76
C THR A 21 -6.05 16.87 8.77
N PRO A 22 -6.81 16.58 9.85
CA PRO A 22 -7.75 15.46 9.84
C PRO A 22 -8.79 15.59 8.74
N LEU A 23 -9.33 14.47 8.29
CA LEU A 23 -10.56 14.46 7.52
C LEU A 23 -11.76 14.52 8.44
N VAL A 24 -12.81 15.18 7.97
CA VAL A 24 -14.14 15.14 8.56
C VAL A 24 -15.17 14.76 7.50
N LYS A 25 -16.15 13.97 7.90
CA LYS A 25 -17.36 13.65 7.14
C LYS A 25 -18.55 13.80 8.07
N SER A 26 -19.71 14.19 7.56
CA SER A 26 -20.98 14.00 8.28
C SER A 26 -21.93 13.09 7.49
N THR A 27 -23.05 12.72 8.08
CA THR A 27 -24.14 12.01 7.38
C THR A 27 -24.62 12.78 6.15
N SER A 28 -24.69 14.11 6.24
CA SER A 28 -25.18 14.96 5.15
C SER A 28 -24.10 15.58 4.26
N ARG A 29 -22.80 15.44 4.60
CA ARG A 29 -21.70 16.09 3.87
C ARG A 29 -20.58 15.12 3.46
N PRO A 30 -19.97 15.34 2.27
CA PRO A 30 -18.86 14.52 1.82
C PRO A 30 -17.62 14.69 2.73
N LYS A 31 -16.68 13.76 2.58
CA LYS A 31 -15.39 13.79 3.26
C LYS A 31 -14.58 15.00 2.76
N GLN A 32 -14.00 15.77 3.68
CA GLN A 32 -13.09 16.87 3.36
C GLN A 32 -12.03 17.04 4.44
N ARG A 33 -10.90 17.69 4.11
CA ARG A 33 -9.87 18.08 5.07
C ARG A 33 -10.37 19.23 5.93
N MET A 34 -10.06 19.20 7.22
CA MET A 34 -10.33 20.34 8.10
C MET A 34 -9.48 21.55 7.71
N PRO A 35 -9.99 22.79 7.87
CA PRO A 35 -9.18 23.99 7.66
C PRO A 35 -7.99 24.04 8.64
N ASN A 36 -6.79 24.30 8.11
CA ASN A 36 -5.54 24.29 8.88
C ASN A 36 -5.57 25.22 10.11
N LYS A 37 -6.20 26.40 10.00
CA LYS A 37 -6.35 27.36 11.12
C LYS A 37 -7.05 26.81 12.38
N TYR A 38 -7.70 25.65 12.30
CA TYR A 38 -8.37 25.00 13.43
C TYR A 38 -7.66 23.75 13.92
N VAL A 39 -6.46 23.45 13.41
CA VAL A 39 -5.70 22.24 13.71
C VAL A 39 -4.32 22.65 14.21
N TYR A 40 -3.91 22.07 15.33
CA TYR A 40 -2.67 22.40 16.03
C TYR A 40 -1.93 21.12 16.37
N TYR A 41 -0.64 21.08 16.06
CA TYR A 41 0.20 19.95 16.37
C TYR A 41 1.46 20.41 17.10
N TYR A 42 1.58 20.08 18.39
CA TYR A 42 2.56 20.67 19.30
C TYR A 42 3.00 19.70 20.38
N ARG A 43 4.11 20.00 21.07
CA ARG A 43 4.52 19.26 22.28
C ARG A 43 3.88 19.89 23.50
N SER A 44 3.34 19.08 24.39
CA SER A 44 2.76 19.55 25.65
C SER A 44 3.53 19.01 26.85
N PRO A 45 4.07 19.89 27.72
CA PRO A 45 4.64 19.49 29.00
C PRO A 45 3.63 18.81 29.92
N GLN A 46 2.34 19.19 29.85
CA GLN A 46 1.27 18.55 30.64
C GLN A 46 1.04 17.09 30.23
N HIS A 47 1.45 16.71 29.02
CA HIS A 47 1.31 15.36 28.49
C HIS A 47 2.68 14.67 28.33
N GLN A 48 3.55 14.80 29.33
CA GLN A 48 4.87 14.13 29.36
C GLN A 48 5.73 14.47 28.13
N ASN A 49 5.60 15.68 27.59
CA ASN A 49 6.25 16.12 26.35
C ASN A 49 5.93 15.27 25.11
N HIS A 50 4.82 14.53 25.14
CA HIS A 50 4.25 13.90 23.95
C HIS A 50 3.75 14.97 22.97
N TYR A 51 3.67 14.56 21.70
CA TYR A 51 3.00 15.37 20.71
C TYR A 51 1.49 15.22 20.85
N VAL A 52 0.81 16.35 20.79
CA VAL A 52 -0.64 16.47 20.86
C VAL A 52 -1.14 17.00 19.52
N LEU A 53 -2.14 16.33 18.96
CA LEU A 53 -2.95 16.86 17.86
C LEU A 53 -4.26 17.41 18.44
N SER A 54 -4.42 18.72 18.38
CA SER A 54 -5.64 19.39 18.82
C SER A 54 -6.38 19.97 17.63
N PHE A 55 -7.70 19.79 17.58
CA PHE A 55 -8.51 20.45 16.58
C PHE A 55 -9.85 20.92 17.13
N ALA A 56 -10.22 22.14 16.77
CA ALA A 56 -11.49 22.73 17.15
C ALA A 56 -12.53 22.45 16.07
N PHE A 57 -13.69 21.93 16.49
CA PHE A 57 -14.80 21.65 15.60
C PHE A 57 -16.10 22.26 16.13
N ALA A 58 -16.88 22.83 15.22
CA ALA A 58 -18.21 23.37 15.49
C ALA A 58 -19.23 22.44 14.85
N PHE A 59 -19.92 21.66 15.69
CA PHE A 59 -21.08 20.89 15.27
C PHE A 59 -22.21 21.87 14.97
N ASP A 60 -22.68 21.87 13.72
CA ASP A 60 -23.69 22.81 13.23
C ASP A 60 -25.04 22.16 12.93
N ARG A 61 -25.12 20.83 13.06
CA ARG A 61 -26.34 20.03 12.90
C ARG A 61 -26.36 18.94 13.96
N GLU A 62 -27.37 18.94 14.84
CA GLU A 62 -27.49 17.98 15.94
C GLU A 62 -27.81 16.57 15.47
N GLU A 63 -28.60 16.43 14.40
CA GLU A 63 -28.98 15.15 13.81
C GLU A 63 -27.86 14.49 12.98
N ASP A 64 -26.78 15.22 12.69
CA ASP A 64 -25.69 14.69 11.87
C ASP A 64 -24.70 13.89 12.71
N VAL A 65 -24.32 12.70 12.22
CA VAL A 65 -23.20 11.94 12.78
C VAL A 65 -21.91 12.35 12.07
N TYR A 66 -20.95 12.86 12.82
CA TYR A 66 -19.65 13.28 12.31
C TYR A 66 -18.58 12.22 12.55
N GLN A 67 -17.76 11.98 11.54
CA GLN A 67 -16.66 11.02 11.57
C GLN A 67 -15.36 11.74 11.23
N PHE A 68 -14.31 11.45 11.99
CA PHE A 68 -12.97 12.00 11.77
C PHE A 68 -11.99 10.89 11.40
N ALA A 69 -11.02 11.18 10.54
CA ALA A 69 -10.01 10.21 10.15
C ALA A 69 -8.64 10.85 9.90
N PHE A 70 -7.58 10.07 10.14
CA PHE A 70 -6.19 10.48 9.86
C PHE A 70 -5.96 10.70 8.35
N SER A 71 -6.38 9.75 7.52
CA SER A 71 -6.29 9.82 6.05
C SER A 71 -7.57 9.28 5.42
N TYR A 72 -7.71 9.41 4.09
CA TYR A 72 -8.87 8.93 3.36
C TYR A 72 -9.02 7.42 3.58
N PRO A 73 -10.06 6.95 4.28
CA PRO A 73 -10.15 5.54 4.60
C PRO A 73 -10.35 4.71 3.33
N TYR A 74 -9.71 3.55 3.29
CA TYR A 74 -9.94 2.51 2.28
C TYR A 74 -10.11 1.20 3.02
N SER A 75 -11.37 0.77 3.16
CA SER A 75 -11.75 -0.42 3.92
C SER A 75 -11.51 -1.71 3.13
N TYR A 76 -11.41 -2.83 3.84
CA TYR A 76 -11.37 -4.14 3.22
C TYR A 76 -12.62 -4.41 2.35
N SER A 77 -13.82 -4.09 2.84
CA SER A 77 -15.06 -4.25 2.06
C SER A 77 -15.06 -3.43 0.77
N LYS A 78 -14.51 -2.21 0.80
CA LYS A 78 -14.35 -1.41 -0.44
C LYS A 78 -13.45 -2.13 -1.44
N CYS A 79 -12.34 -2.72 -0.98
CA CYS A 79 -11.46 -3.53 -1.82
C CYS A 79 -12.21 -4.70 -2.44
N GLN A 80 -12.94 -5.47 -1.63
CA GLN A 80 -13.68 -6.63 -2.09
C GLN A 80 -14.74 -6.25 -3.13
N VAL A 81 -15.56 -5.22 -2.86
CA VAL A 81 -16.56 -4.72 -3.81
C VAL A 81 -15.93 -4.28 -5.14
N HIS A 82 -14.77 -3.61 -5.10
CA HIS A 82 -14.06 -3.22 -6.31
C HIS A 82 -13.63 -4.44 -7.14
N LEU A 83 -13.02 -5.45 -6.51
CA LEU A 83 -12.61 -6.67 -7.20
C LEU A 83 -13.80 -7.50 -7.69
N ASP A 84 -14.88 -7.59 -6.92
CA ASP A 84 -16.12 -8.28 -7.31
C ASP A 84 -16.74 -7.64 -8.56
N LEU A 85 -16.69 -6.30 -8.67
CA LEU A 85 -17.18 -5.58 -9.84
C LEU A 85 -16.33 -5.87 -11.08
N LEU A 86 -15.01 -6.00 -10.94
CA LEU A 86 -14.12 -6.35 -12.04
C LEU A 86 -14.31 -7.80 -12.48
N GLU A 87 -14.45 -8.73 -11.54
CA GLU A 87 -14.72 -10.14 -11.82
C GLU A 87 -16.04 -10.33 -12.59
N LYS A 88 -17.09 -9.58 -12.21
CA LYS A 88 -18.38 -9.57 -12.93
C LYS A 88 -18.30 -9.06 -14.37
N ARG A 89 -17.26 -8.29 -14.74
CA ARG A 89 -17.04 -7.85 -16.12
C ARG A 89 -16.53 -8.99 -17.02
N GLN A 90 -15.99 -10.06 -16.44
CA GLN A 90 -15.47 -11.22 -17.16
C GLN A 90 -14.44 -10.85 -18.25
N PHE A 91 -13.55 -9.92 -17.94
CA PHE A 91 -12.45 -9.61 -18.85
C PHE A 91 -11.54 -10.84 -19.02
N PRO A 92 -11.21 -11.25 -20.26
CA PRO A 92 -10.39 -12.44 -20.49
C PRO A 92 -8.97 -12.30 -19.91
N HIS A 93 -8.51 -11.06 -19.75
CA HIS A 93 -7.20 -10.71 -19.21
C HIS A 93 -7.19 -10.45 -17.70
N PHE A 94 -8.28 -10.69 -16.97
CA PHE A 94 -8.37 -10.49 -15.53
C PHE A 94 -8.76 -11.81 -14.85
N HIS A 95 -7.95 -12.25 -13.89
CA HIS A 95 -8.23 -13.43 -13.08
C HIS A 95 -8.01 -13.11 -11.61
N ARG A 96 -8.94 -13.53 -10.75
CA ARG A 96 -8.89 -13.31 -9.30
C ARG A 96 -8.91 -14.65 -8.59
N GLU A 97 -8.00 -14.83 -7.65
CA GLU A 97 -7.81 -16.10 -6.94
C GLU A 97 -7.72 -15.86 -5.43
N LEU A 98 -8.15 -16.85 -4.64
CA LEU A 98 -7.87 -16.88 -3.21
C LEU A 98 -6.46 -17.41 -3.00
N LEU A 99 -5.51 -16.54 -2.67
CA LEU A 99 -4.13 -16.95 -2.39
C LEU A 99 -4.02 -17.62 -1.02
N ALA A 100 -4.67 -17.04 -0.01
CA ALA A 100 -4.69 -17.55 1.36
C ALA A 100 -5.81 -16.89 2.15
N THR A 101 -5.95 -17.30 3.42
CA THR A 101 -6.77 -16.61 4.40
C THR A 101 -5.92 -15.99 5.50
N THR A 102 -6.36 -14.86 6.03
CA THR A 102 -5.78 -14.26 7.23
C THR A 102 -6.09 -15.09 8.49
N VAL A 103 -5.55 -14.68 9.64
CA VAL A 103 -5.84 -15.30 10.94
C VAL A 103 -7.34 -15.25 11.25
N GLN A 104 -8.01 -14.13 10.94
CA GLN A 104 -9.46 -14.01 11.09
C GLN A 104 -10.25 -14.46 9.85
N GLN A 105 -9.68 -15.34 9.02
CA GLN A 105 -10.36 -15.95 7.87
C GLN A 105 -10.86 -14.94 6.81
N ARG A 106 -10.19 -13.79 6.67
CA ARG A 106 -10.42 -12.88 5.53
C ARG A 106 -9.61 -13.33 4.34
N ARG A 107 -10.13 -13.09 3.14
CA ARG A 107 -9.46 -13.47 1.89
C ARG A 107 -8.23 -12.60 1.67
N LEU A 108 -7.14 -13.25 1.30
CA LEU A 108 -6.02 -12.63 0.62
C LEU A 108 -6.18 -12.92 -0.87
N ASP A 109 -6.63 -11.93 -1.63
CA ASP A 109 -6.83 -12.09 -3.06
C ASP A 109 -5.52 -11.85 -3.84
N LEU A 110 -5.25 -12.72 -4.80
CA LEU A 110 -4.27 -12.53 -5.85
C LEU A 110 -5.02 -12.18 -7.14
N VAL A 111 -4.67 -11.05 -7.73
CA VAL A 111 -5.20 -10.60 -9.03
C VAL A 111 -4.11 -10.78 -10.08
N THR A 112 -4.40 -11.56 -11.12
CA THR A 112 -3.54 -11.71 -12.29
C THR A 112 -4.12 -10.90 -13.44
N ILE A 113 -3.32 -10.01 -14.03
CA ILE A 113 -3.71 -9.23 -15.21
C ILE A 113 -2.67 -9.40 -16.31
N THR A 114 -3.07 -10.02 -17.42
CA THR A 114 -2.21 -10.27 -18.59
C THR A 114 -3.02 -10.76 -19.78
N HIS A 115 -2.47 -10.70 -20.99
CA HIS A 115 -3.10 -11.30 -22.16
C HIS A 115 -3.19 -12.83 -22.00
N PRO A 116 -4.31 -13.50 -22.35
CA PRO A 116 -4.48 -14.96 -22.19
C PRO A 116 -3.36 -15.81 -22.81
N ASN A 117 -2.79 -15.38 -23.94
CA ASN A 117 -1.62 -16.02 -24.58
C ASN A 117 -0.34 -16.03 -23.74
N ASN A 118 -0.33 -15.36 -22.59
CA ASN A 118 0.74 -15.40 -21.59
C ASN A 118 0.45 -16.39 -20.47
N MET A 119 -0.53 -17.27 -20.64
CA MET A 119 -0.86 -18.36 -19.72
C MET A 119 -0.88 -19.70 -20.48
N PRO A 120 -0.43 -20.82 -19.89
CA PRO A 120 0.19 -20.91 -18.56
C PRO A 120 1.60 -20.31 -18.52
N LEU A 121 2.07 -20.04 -17.30
CA LEU A 121 3.44 -19.59 -17.05
C LEU A 121 4.46 -20.70 -17.43
N GLY A 122 5.63 -20.30 -17.92
CA GLY A 122 6.72 -21.18 -18.34
C GLY A 122 6.55 -21.80 -19.73
N SER A 123 5.51 -21.41 -20.47
CA SER A 123 5.29 -21.88 -21.86
C SER A 123 6.20 -21.19 -22.88
N LYS A 124 6.69 -20.00 -22.55
CA LYS A 124 7.59 -19.16 -23.35
C LYS A 124 8.30 -18.19 -22.42
N LYS A 125 9.30 -17.46 -22.92
CA LYS A 125 9.91 -16.37 -22.14
C LYS A 125 8.85 -15.35 -21.72
N GLN A 126 8.68 -15.15 -20.42
CA GLN A 126 7.65 -14.31 -19.83
C GLN A 126 8.23 -13.38 -18.77
N HIS A 127 7.75 -12.15 -18.76
CA HIS A 127 8.10 -11.12 -17.79
C HIS A 127 7.00 -11.02 -16.74
N VAL A 128 7.35 -11.17 -15.47
CA VAL A 128 6.41 -11.13 -14.34
C VAL A 128 6.72 -9.95 -13.43
N VAL A 129 5.68 -9.20 -13.10
CA VAL A 129 5.74 -8.11 -12.12
C VAL A 129 4.79 -8.41 -10.98
N VAL A 130 5.33 -8.47 -9.77
CA VAL A 130 4.55 -8.66 -8.54
C VAL A 130 4.36 -7.32 -7.85
N ILE A 131 3.13 -6.98 -7.48
CA ILE A 131 2.79 -5.76 -6.74
C ILE A 131 2.09 -6.14 -5.44
N LEU A 132 2.68 -5.74 -4.31
CA LEU A 132 2.12 -5.84 -2.98
C LEU A 132 1.59 -4.46 -2.57
N SER A 133 0.48 -4.42 -1.84
CA SER A 133 -0.04 -3.18 -1.27
C SER A 133 -0.64 -3.40 0.12
N ARG A 134 -0.65 -2.33 0.93
CA ARG A 134 -1.20 -2.32 2.31
C ARG A 134 -0.65 -3.43 3.21
N ILE A 135 0.67 -3.58 3.23
CA ILE A 135 1.31 -4.36 4.29
C ILE A 135 1.06 -3.67 5.64
N HIS A 136 1.28 -2.36 5.72
CA HIS A 136 0.86 -1.56 6.88
C HIS A 136 -0.59 -1.10 6.71
N PRO A 137 -1.49 -1.41 7.66
CA PRO A 137 -2.91 -1.14 7.46
C PRO A 137 -3.29 0.34 7.46
N GLY A 138 -2.58 1.21 8.17
CA GLY A 138 -2.89 2.65 8.23
C GLY A 138 -2.54 3.43 6.97
N GLU A 139 -1.82 2.81 6.04
CA GLU A 139 -1.27 3.44 4.84
C GLU A 139 -2.27 3.38 3.66
N SER A 140 -3.49 3.85 3.90
CA SER A 140 -4.58 3.80 2.93
C SER A 140 -4.32 4.44 1.55
N PRO A 141 -3.46 5.48 1.37
CA PRO A 141 -3.12 5.98 0.05
C PRO A 141 -2.58 4.90 -0.90
N ALA A 142 -1.84 3.91 -0.37
CA ALA A 142 -1.32 2.79 -1.16
C ALA A 142 -2.43 1.97 -1.83
N SER A 143 -3.61 1.85 -1.19
CA SER A 143 -4.76 1.18 -1.81
C SER A 143 -5.35 1.97 -2.96
N TYR A 144 -5.38 3.30 -2.88
CA TYR A 144 -5.90 4.12 -3.98
C TYR A 144 -4.98 4.05 -5.20
N VAL A 145 -3.66 4.07 -4.99
CA VAL A 145 -2.67 3.86 -6.04
C VAL A 145 -2.83 2.47 -6.66
N CYS A 146 -2.93 1.42 -5.82
CA CYS A 146 -3.12 0.05 -6.31
C CYS A 146 -4.44 -0.13 -7.07
N GLN A 147 -5.53 0.50 -6.61
CA GLN A 147 -6.82 0.47 -7.29
C GLN A 147 -6.72 1.12 -8.67
N GLY A 148 -6.12 2.32 -8.77
CA GLY A 148 -5.91 3.01 -10.03
C GLY A 148 -5.01 2.23 -11.00
N LEU A 149 -3.97 1.58 -10.50
CA LEU A 149 -3.11 0.69 -11.28
C LEU A 149 -3.92 -0.48 -11.88
N ILE A 150 -4.74 -1.15 -11.08
CA ILE A 150 -5.62 -2.24 -11.54
C ILE A 150 -6.59 -1.70 -12.60
N ASP A 151 -7.28 -0.59 -12.30
CA ASP A 151 -8.27 0.03 -13.19
C ASP A 151 -7.64 0.40 -14.55
N PHE A 152 -6.42 0.93 -14.56
CA PHE A 152 -5.67 1.20 -15.78
C PHE A 152 -5.31 -0.10 -16.52
N LEU A 153 -4.75 -1.08 -15.82
CA LEU A 153 -4.30 -2.35 -16.39
C LEU A 153 -5.43 -3.21 -16.93
N VAL A 154 -6.69 -3.05 -16.51
CA VAL A 154 -7.84 -3.75 -17.11
C VAL A 154 -8.50 -2.96 -18.24
N SER A 155 -8.21 -1.67 -18.37
CA SER A 155 -8.87 -0.77 -19.33
C SER A 155 -8.54 -1.10 -20.79
N SER A 156 -9.28 -0.46 -21.71
CA SER A 156 -9.01 -0.50 -23.15
C SER A 156 -7.87 0.43 -23.59
N HIS A 157 -7.17 1.10 -22.67
CA HIS A 157 -6.09 2.02 -23.03
C HIS A 157 -4.99 1.31 -23.85
N PRO A 158 -4.50 1.88 -24.98
CA PRO A 158 -3.51 1.21 -25.83
C PRO A 158 -2.24 0.78 -25.09
N ILE A 159 -1.73 1.63 -24.20
CA ILE A 159 -0.57 1.28 -23.34
C ILE A 159 -0.90 0.08 -22.43
N ALA A 160 -2.11 0.01 -21.86
CA ALA A 160 -2.50 -1.12 -21.01
C ALA A 160 -2.57 -2.42 -21.81
N GLN A 161 -3.02 -2.37 -23.08
CA GLN A 161 -2.98 -3.53 -23.99
C GLN A 161 -1.55 -4.00 -24.23
N VAL A 162 -0.64 -3.09 -24.62
CA VAL A 162 0.78 -3.42 -24.84
C VAL A 162 1.41 -4.01 -23.58
N LEU A 163 1.14 -3.44 -22.41
CA LEU A 163 1.63 -3.99 -21.14
C LEU A 163 1.12 -5.41 -20.90
N ARG A 164 -0.18 -5.67 -21.11
CA ARG A 164 -0.75 -7.01 -20.94
C ARG A 164 -0.19 -8.03 -21.93
N ASP A 165 0.17 -7.61 -23.14
CA ASP A 165 0.74 -8.50 -24.15
C ASP A 165 2.14 -8.99 -23.77
N HIS A 166 2.90 -8.19 -23.03
CA HIS A 166 4.31 -8.48 -22.71
C HIS A 166 4.56 -8.88 -21.25
N VAL A 167 3.67 -8.49 -20.33
CA VAL A 167 3.89 -8.63 -18.89
C VAL A 167 2.73 -9.35 -18.22
N VAL A 168 3.07 -10.22 -17.27
CA VAL A 168 2.13 -10.84 -16.35
C VAL A 168 2.17 -10.10 -15.02
N PHE A 169 1.11 -9.36 -14.71
CA PHE A 169 1.00 -8.65 -13.44
C PHE A 169 0.34 -9.55 -12.39
N LYS A 170 1.02 -9.76 -11.25
CA LYS A 170 0.54 -10.48 -10.08
C LYS A 170 0.37 -9.48 -8.94
N ILE A 171 -0.87 -9.14 -8.58
CA ILE A 171 -1.17 -8.03 -7.68
C ILE A 171 -1.88 -8.56 -6.44
N ILE A 172 -1.37 -8.21 -5.26
CA ILE A 172 -2.01 -8.44 -3.96
C ILE A 172 -2.48 -7.07 -3.43
N PRO A 173 -3.76 -6.70 -3.62
CA PRO A 173 -4.23 -5.34 -3.33
C PRO A 173 -4.25 -4.98 -1.85
N MET A 174 -4.26 -5.99 -0.96
CA MET A 174 -4.29 -5.79 0.48
C MET A 174 -3.63 -6.95 1.24
N MET A 175 -2.37 -6.75 1.63
CA MET A 175 -1.55 -7.75 2.35
C MET A 175 -1.98 -7.99 3.81
N ASN A 176 -2.62 -7.01 4.45
CA ASN A 176 -3.04 -7.10 5.85
C ASN A 176 -4.54 -6.78 6.08
N PRO A 177 -5.47 -7.60 5.54
CA PRO A 177 -6.91 -7.38 5.71
C PRO A 177 -7.37 -7.24 7.16
N ASP A 178 -6.83 -8.06 8.07
CA ASP A 178 -7.21 -8.05 9.49
C ASP A 178 -6.83 -6.74 10.17
N GLY A 179 -5.57 -6.29 9.98
CA GLY A 179 -5.13 -5.01 10.53
C GLY A 179 -5.92 -3.84 9.96
N VAL A 180 -6.36 -3.92 8.68
CA VAL A 180 -7.19 -2.88 8.06
C VAL A 180 -8.57 -2.84 8.70
N TYR A 181 -9.18 -4.01 8.92
CA TYR A 181 -10.49 -4.11 9.57
C TYR A 181 -10.46 -3.58 11.00
N LEU A 182 -9.40 -3.86 11.76
CA LEU A 182 -9.23 -3.44 13.15
C LEU A 182 -8.87 -1.96 13.32
N GLY A 183 -8.49 -1.27 12.23
CA GLY A 183 -8.04 0.12 12.30
C GLY A 183 -6.61 0.27 12.83
N ASN A 184 -5.79 -0.76 12.74
CA ASN A 184 -4.37 -0.67 13.10
C ASN A 184 -3.65 0.30 12.15
N TYR A 185 -2.54 0.89 12.62
CA TYR A 185 -1.68 1.67 11.73
C TYR A 185 -0.60 0.82 11.06
N ARG A 186 0.10 -0.02 11.83
CA ARG A 186 1.30 -0.74 11.36
C ARG A 186 1.19 -2.26 11.41
N SER A 187 0.53 -2.79 12.43
CA SER A 187 0.60 -4.20 12.79
C SER A 187 -0.55 -5.05 12.28
N THR A 188 -0.33 -6.36 12.22
CA THR A 188 -1.38 -7.40 12.12
C THR A 188 -2.26 -7.44 13.37
N LEU A 189 -3.27 -8.31 13.36
CA LEU A 189 -4.06 -8.68 14.55
C LEU A 189 -3.17 -9.02 15.75
N MET A 190 -2.10 -9.78 15.52
CA MET A 190 -1.22 -10.30 16.59
C MET A 190 -0.13 -9.30 17.01
N GLY A 191 -0.15 -8.06 16.49
CA GLY A 191 0.82 -7.03 16.85
C GLY A 191 2.11 -7.04 16.02
N PHE A 192 2.26 -7.95 15.05
CA PHE A 192 3.46 -8.04 14.22
C PHE A 192 3.49 -7.01 13.09
N ASP A 193 4.68 -6.50 12.77
CA ASP A 193 4.94 -5.71 11.57
C ASP A 193 5.35 -6.67 10.43
N LEU A 194 4.43 -6.97 9.51
CA LEU A 194 4.70 -7.90 8.41
C LEU A 194 5.92 -7.50 7.56
N ASN A 195 6.19 -6.20 7.40
CA ASN A 195 7.36 -5.73 6.66
C ASN A 195 8.62 -5.69 7.55
N ARG A 196 8.71 -6.54 8.57
CA ARG A 196 9.88 -6.80 9.43
C ARG A 196 10.05 -8.30 9.72
N THR A 197 9.36 -9.15 8.97
CA THR A 197 9.28 -10.58 9.26
C THR A 197 9.49 -11.46 8.03
N TRP A 198 9.98 -10.91 6.93
CA TRP A 198 10.28 -11.67 5.71
C TRP A 198 11.36 -12.75 5.91
N ASP A 199 12.25 -12.58 6.89
CA ASP A 199 13.30 -13.53 7.27
C ASP A 199 12.85 -14.59 8.29
N GLN A 200 11.72 -14.36 8.97
CA GLN A 200 11.23 -15.19 10.09
C GLN A 200 9.73 -15.49 9.96
N ILE A 201 9.34 -15.97 8.77
CA ILE A 201 7.95 -16.23 8.45
C ILE A 201 7.42 -17.44 9.22
N SER A 202 6.25 -17.28 9.83
CA SER A 202 5.51 -18.36 10.49
C SER A 202 4.19 -18.56 9.76
N ARG A 203 3.89 -19.80 9.39
CA ARG A 203 2.63 -20.17 8.72
C ARG A 203 1.39 -19.78 9.53
N TRP A 204 1.50 -19.85 10.85
CA TRP A 204 0.39 -19.58 11.76
C TRP A 204 0.25 -18.08 12.09
N ALA A 205 1.36 -17.40 12.39
CA ALA A 205 1.33 -15.99 12.76
C ALA A 205 1.25 -15.04 11.55
N HIS A 206 1.81 -15.46 10.41
CA HIS A 206 1.96 -14.67 9.20
C HIS A 206 1.43 -15.41 7.96
N PRO A 207 0.18 -15.93 7.96
CA PRO A 207 -0.32 -16.76 6.87
C PRO A 207 -0.31 -16.03 5.52
N THR A 208 -0.57 -14.72 5.50
CA THR A 208 -0.54 -13.93 4.26
C THR A 208 0.88 -13.76 3.72
N LEU A 209 1.85 -13.49 4.60
CA LEU A 209 3.26 -13.34 4.24
C LEU A 209 3.85 -14.67 3.76
N HIS A 210 3.50 -15.77 4.43
CA HIS A 210 3.89 -17.11 4.03
C HIS A 210 3.39 -17.45 2.63
N ALA A 211 2.11 -17.25 2.34
CA ALA A 211 1.54 -17.56 1.03
C ALA A 211 2.19 -16.74 -0.09
N VAL A 212 2.45 -15.45 0.15
CA VAL A 212 3.15 -14.60 -0.82
C VAL A 212 4.61 -14.99 -0.99
N HIS A 213 5.32 -15.32 0.09
CA HIS A 213 6.69 -15.81 0.01
C HIS A 213 6.77 -17.12 -0.79
N THR A 214 5.87 -18.07 -0.54
CA THR A 214 5.78 -19.32 -1.32
C THR A 214 5.54 -19.02 -2.79
N MET A 215 4.55 -18.18 -3.12
CA MET A 215 4.27 -17.78 -4.50
C MET A 215 5.48 -17.13 -5.19
N LEU A 216 6.17 -16.19 -4.52
CA LEU A 216 7.38 -15.55 -5.06
C LEU A 216 8.49 -16.56 -5.32
N THR A 217 8.71 -17.50 -4.40
CA THR A 217 9.71 -18.56 -4.54
C THR A 217 9.38 -19.49 -5.70
N GLU A 218 8.10 -19.86 -5.85
CA GLU A 218 7.63 -20.68 -6.97
C GLU A 218 7.82 -19.96 -8.31
N LEU A 219 7.46 -18.66 -8.39
CA LEU A 219 7.64 -17.86 -9.59
C LEU A 219 9.10 -17.77 -10.04
N ASP A 220 10.03 -17.61 -9.10
CA ASP A 220 11.48 -17.55 -9.35
C ASP A 220 12.05 -18.89 -9.85
N GLN A 221 11.38 -20.00 -9.56
CA GLN A 221 11.79 -21.35 -9.97
C GLN A 221 11.18 -21.79 -11.30
N ILE A 222 10.16 -21.10 -11.83
CA ILE A 222 9.55 -21.47 -13.11
C ILE A 222 10.54 -21.15 -14.24
N LYS A 223 10.88 -22.18 -15.01
CA LYS A 223 11.71 -22.02 -16.21
C LYS A 223 11.05 -21.05 -17.18
N ASP A 224 11.86 -20.20 -17.82
CA ASP A 224 11.44 -19.21 -18.82
C ASP A 224 10.54 -18.08 -18.25
N VAL A 225 10.38 -18.00 -16.93
CA VAL A 225 9.80 -16.84 -16.24
C VAL A 225 10.90 -15.96 -15.67
N GLU A 226 10.85 -14.66 -15.95
CA GLU A 226 11.73 -13.64 -15.38
C GLU A 226 10.90 -12.76 -14.44
N LEU A 227 11.16 -12.84 -13.12
CA LEU A 227 10.56 -11.96 -12.12
C LEU A 227 11.29 -10.61 -12.13
N ASP A 228 10.80 -9.66 -12.91
CA ASP A 228 11.46 -8.37 -13.12
C ASP A 228 11.37 -7.45 -11.90
N PHE A 229 10.19 -7.42 -11.26
CA PHE A 229 9.94 -6.52 -10.13
C PHE A 229 9.08 -7.18 -9.06
N VAL A 230 9.43 -6.88 -7.80
CA VAL A 230 8.53 -6.97 -6.66
C VAL A 230 8.38 -5.54 -6.11
N LEU A 231 7.22 -4.94 -6.34
CA LEU A 231 6.90 -3.59 -5.89
C LEU A 231 6.04 -3.65 -4.63
N ASP A 232 6.46 -2.99 -3.56
CA ASP A 232 5.71 -2.91 -2.31
C ASP A 232 5.19 -1.49 -2.08
N LEU A 233 3.89 -1.29 -2.33
CA LEU A 233 3.24 0.01 -2.27
C LEU A 233 2.94 0.41 -0.82
N HIS A 234 3.59 1.49 -0.40
CA HIS A 234 3.50 2.06 0.94
C HIS A 234 3.05 3.53 0.90
N ALA A 235 2.70 4.08 2.08
CA ALA A 235 2.49 5.51 2.25
C ALA A 235 3.31 6.06 3.42
N HIS A 236 3.92 7.22 3.23
CA HIS A 236 4.75 7.83 4.27
C HIS A 236 3.96 8.88 5.07
N SER A 237 4.06 8.83 6.40
CA SER A 237 3.39 9.82 7.28
C SER A 237 4.21 11.08 7.53
N SER A 238 5.41 11.19 6.97
CA SER A 238 6.37 12.28 7.29
C SER A 238 7.04 12.91 6.07
N LEU A 239 6.77 12.42 4.85
CA LEU A 239 7.39 12.91 3.63
C LEU A 239 6.29 13.05 2.57
N LEU A 240 6.39 14.10 1.76
CA LEU A 240 5.52 14.36 0.62
C LEU A 240 6.14 13.84 -0.68
N GLY A 241 5.30 13.73 -1.71
CA GLY A 241 5.69 13.26 -3.04
C GLY A 241 5.79 11.73 -3.16
N VAL A 242 6.06 11.29 -4.39
CA VAL A 242 6.30 9.89 -4.75
C VAL A 242 7.80 9.65 -4.78
N PHE A 243 8.28 8.57 -4.17
CA PHE A 243 9.70 8.22 -4.16
C PHE A 243 9.88 6.72 -4.00
N VAL A 244 11.07 6.22 -4.33
CA VAL A 244 11.37 4.79 -4.27
C VAL A 244 12.42 4.50 -3.21
N TYR A 245 12.19 3.44 -2.45
CA TYR A 245 13.20 2.83 -1.62
C TYR A 245 13.62 1.51 -2.26
N GLY A 246 14.80 1.50 -2.89
CA GLY A 246 15.35 0.34 -3.59
C GLY A 246 16.45 -0.36 -2.80
N ASN A 247 16.78 -1.57 -3.25
CA ASN A 247 17.94 -2.31 -2.78
C ASN A 247 19.21 -1.80 -3.45
N THR A 248 20.36 -2.01 -2.81
CA THR A 248 21.66 -1.77 -3.44
C THR A 248 22.43 -3.08 -3.57
N TYR A 249 23.06 -3.28 -4.73
CA TYR A 249 23.78 -4.49 -5.11
C TYR A 249 25.25 -4.15 -5.38
N ASP A 250 26.16 -5.07 -5.07
CA ASP A 250 27.59 -4.89 -5.38
C ASP A 250 27.85 -5.18 -6.86
N ASP A 251 27.05 -6.09 -7.44
CA ASP A 251 27.05 -6.33 -8.87
C ASP A 251 26.51 -5.11 -9.62
N VAL A 252 27.38 -4.53 -10.45
CA VAL A 252 27.12 -3.27 -11.18
C VAL A 252 25.94 -3.42 -12.14
N TYR A 253 25.87 -4.53 -12.87
CA TYR A 253 24.79 -4.76 -13.84
C TYR A 253 23.42 -4.88 -13.15
N ARG A 254 23.36 -5.59 -12.03
CA ARG A 254 22.14 -5.69 -11.22
C ARG A 254 21.77 -4.34 -10.60
N TYR A 255 22.74 -3.57 -10.13
CA TYR A 255 22.50 -2.22 -9.63
C TYR A 255 21.93 -1.30 -10.73
N GLU A 256 22.55 -1.27 -11.91
CA GLU A 256 22.09 -0.46 -13.04
C GLU A 256 20.67 -0.83 -13.46
N ARG A 257 20.35 -2.13 -13.57
CA ARG A 257 18.98 -2.58 -13.85
C ARG A 257 17.99 -2.10 -12.79
N HIS A 258 18.37 -2.10 -11.51
CA HIS A 258 17.48 -1.74 -10.40
C HIS A 258 17.12 -0.25 -10.36
N ILE A 259 18.00 0.63 -10.85
CA ILE A 259 17.76 2.09 -10.85
C ILE A 259 16.98 2.59 -12.09
N VAL A 260 16.78 1.74 -13.12
CA VAL A 260 16.07 2.14 -14.34
C VAL A 260 14.63 2.55 -14.04
N PHE A 261 13.88 1.72 -13.32
CA PHE A 261 12.46 2.00 -13.06
C PHE A 261 12.26 3.29 -12.25
N PRO A 262 12.96 3.53 -11.12
CA PRO A 262 12.83 4.80 -10.41
C PRO A 262 13.20 6.03 -11.25
N LYS A 263 14.18 5.90 -12.15
CA LYS A 263 14.54 6.97 -13.10
C LYS A 263 13.44 7.23 -14.13
N LEU A 264 12.81 6.19 -14.67
CA LEU A 264 11.67 6.36 -15.58
C LEU A 264 10.47 6.95 -14.83
N LEU A 265 10.22 6.51 -13.59
CA LEU A 265 9.16 7.04 -12.76
C LEU A 265 9.35 8.53 -12.48
N SER A 266 10.59 8.97 -12.20
CA SER A 266 10.88 10.40 -11.95
C SER A 266 10.66 11.30 -13.16
N GLN A 267 10.77 10.75 -14.37
CA GLN A 267 10.51 11.47 -15.62
C GLN A 267 9.02 11.57 -15.96
N ASN A 268 8.20 10.67 -15.41
CA ASN A 268 6.79 10.53 -15.79
C ASN A 268 5.81 10.89 -14.66
N ALA A 269 6.27 11.02 -13.42
CA ALA A 269 5.46 11.44 -12.27
C ALA A 269 5.88 12.85 -11.83
N GLU A 270 4.99 13.83 -12.02
CA GLU A 270 5.22 15.23 -11.65
C GLU A 270 5.53 15.39 -10.16
N ASP A 271 4.85 14.63 -9.30
CA ASP A 271 5.03 14.65 -7.85
C ASP A 271 6.25 13.82 -7.36
N TYR A 272 7.16 13.41 -8.24
CA TYR A 272 8.30 12.59 -7.84
C TYR A 272 9.33 13.39 -7.03
N ALA A 273 9.58 12.95 -5.80
CA ALA A 273 10.53 13.54 -4.88
C ALA A 273 11.87 12.79 -4.92
N ALA A 274 12.76 13.19 -5.84
CA ALA A 274 14.08 12.58 -5.99
C ALA A 274 14.92 12.63 -4.70
N SER A 275 14.81 13.71 -3.92
CA SER A 275 15.51 13.85 -2.63
C SER A 275 15.11 12.83 -1.57
N ASN A 276 13.93 12.22 -1.71
CA ASN A 276 13.43 11.20 -0.82
C ASN A 276 13.69 9.78 -1.35
N THR A 277 14.19 9.63 -2.57
CA THR A 277 14.52 8.32 -3.14
C THR A 277 15.84 7.84 -2.57
N MET A 278 15.89 6.59 -2.13
CA MET A 278 17.06 6.04 -1.47
C MET A 278 17.31 4.59 -1.87
N TYR A 279 18.59 4.24 -1.97
CA TYR A 279 19.06 2.87 -2.14
C TYR A 279 19.98 2.58 -0.95
N ASN A 280 19.65 1.61 -0.11
CA ASN A 280 20.47 1.33 1.06
C ASN A 280 20.49 -0.16 1.45
N ARG A 281 21.50 -0.50 2.27
CA ARG A 281 21.69 -1.78 2.97
C ARG A 281 21.61 -1.58 4.48
N ASP A 282 20.63 -0.81 4.94
CA ASP A 282 20.50 -0.52 6.38
C ASP A 282 20.22 -1.82 7.14
N LEU A 283 21.12 -2.20 8.05
CA LEU A 283 21.00 -3.40 8.89
C LEU A 283 19.70 -3.37 9.71
N ASN A 284 19.22 -2.19 10.10
CA ASN A 284 17.96 -2.01 10.84
C ASN A 284 16.71 -2.28 9.98
N LYS A 285 16.89 -2.54 8.69
CA LYS A 285 15.85 -2.97 7.74
C LYS A 285 16.03 -4.44 7.34
N ALA A 286 16.71 -5.24 8.17
CA ALA A 286 16.58 -6.69 8.09
C ALA A 286 15.09 -7.11 8.16
N GLY A 287 14.72 -8.15 7.43
CA GLY A 287 13.37 -8.70 7.44
C GLY A 287 12.31 -7.87 6.72
N THR A 288 12.69 -6.82 5.97
CA THR A 288 11.76 -6.07 5.10
C THR A 288 11.80 -6.62 3.66
N THR A 289 10.80 -6.31 2.83
CA THR A 289 10.83 -6.63 1.38
C THR A 289 12.01 -5.98 0.67
N ARG A 290 12.53 -4.87 1.22
CA ARG A 290 13.77 -4.24 0.77
C ARG A 290 14.97 -4.78 1.54
N ARG A 291 15.50 -5.93 1.12
CA ARG A 291 16.90 -6.31 1.34
C ARG A 291 17.32 -7.45 0.43
#